data_AF-A0A2X1N264-F1
#
_entry.id   AF-A0A2X1N264-F1
#
_cell.length_a   1.000
_cell.length_b   1.000
_cell.length_c   1.000
_cell.angle_alpha   90.00
_cell.angle_beta   90.00
_cell.angle_gamma   90.00
#
_symmetry.space_group_name_H-M   'P 1'
#
loop_
_entity.id
_entity.type
_entity.pdbx_description
1 polymer ?
#
loop_
_entity_poly.entity_id
_entity_poly.type
_entity_poly.pdbx_seq_one_letter_code
_entity_poly.pdbx_strand_id
1 'polypeptide(L)'
;MTGTYNSPTPDEPGHTLGGYSQQIVVHERYVLRIRHPQEQLAAVAPLLCAGITTYSPLRHWQAGPGKKVGVVGIGGSGTYGD
;
A
#
# COMPACT_ATOMS: atom_id res chain seq x y z
N MET A 1 16.05 -1.21 8.07
CA MET A 1 15.01 -1.07 7.02
C MET A 1 14.91 0.40 6.71
N THR A 2 15.00 0.78 5.43
CA THR A 2 14.88 2.18 5.00
C THR A 2 13.46 2.38 4.48
N GLY A 3 12.71 3.32 5.08
CA GLY A 3 11.33 3.62 4.68
C GLY A 3 11.28 4.50 3.43
N THR A 4 10.10 4.61 2.81
CA THR A 4 9.91 5.40 1.58
C THR A 4 10.00 6.91 1.83
N TYR A 5 9.57 7.41 2.99
CA TYR A 5 9.52 8.84 3.30
C TYR A 5 10.47 9.19 4.45
N ASN A 6 11.32 10.20 4.24
CA ASN A 6 12.16 10.85 5.25
C ASN A 6 13.05 9.89 6.07
N SER A 7 13.43 8.75 5.49
CA SER A 7 14.37 7.83 6.14
C SER A 7 15.79 8.23 5.77
N PRO A 8 16.75 8.29 6.71
CA PRO A 8 18.13 8.68 6.42
C PRO A 8 18.77 7.76 5.36
N THR A 9 19.50 8.35 4.41
CA THR A 9 20.26 7.63 3.38
C THR A 9 21.69 8.16 3.27
N PRO A 10 22.67 7.32 2.89
CA PRO A 10 24.03 7.78 2.61
C PRO A 10 24.11 8.67 1.36
N ASP A 11 23.25 8.42 0.38
CA ASP A 11 23.20 9.14 -0.89
C ASP A 11 22.45 10.49 -0.76
N GLU A 12 22.81 11.48 -1.58
CA GLU A 12 22.08 12.76 -1.69
C GLU A 12 20.60 12.51 -2.00
N PRO A 13 19.63 13.23 -1.38
CA PRO A 13 19.75 14.38 -0.46
C PRO A 13 19.93 14.01 1.04
N GLY A 14 20.41 12.81 1.35
CA GLY A 14 20.61 12.34 2.73
C GLY A 14 19.36 11.72 3.36
N HIS A 15 18.26 11.64 2.60
CA HIS A 15 17.03 11.01 3.03
C HIS A 15 16.20 10.52 1.83
N THR A 16 15.32 9.55 2.07
CA THR A 16 14.42 9.03 1.04
C THR A 16 13.29 10.01 0.70
N LEU A 17 13.03 10.15 -0.59
CA LEU A 17 11.91 10.90 -1.16
C LEU A 17 10.89 9.92 -1.75
N GLY A 18 9.60 10.16 -1.50
CA GLY A 18 8.54 9.25 -1.89
C GLY A 18 7.97 9.49 -3.30
N GLY A 19 6.76 8.97 -3.52
CA GLY A 19 6.15 8.87 -4.84
C GLY A 19 5.53 10.16 -5.41
N TYR A 20 5.65 11.30 -4.70
CA TYR A 20 5.24 12.61 -5.24
C TYR A 20 6.35 13.18 -6.13
N SER A 21 6.65 12.42 -7.18
CA SER A 21 7.81 12.59 -8.05
C SER A 21 7.50 11.94 -9.41
N GLN A 22 8.30 12.26 -10.43
CA GLN A 22 8.13 11.62 -11.75
C GLN A 22 8.70 10.20 -11.78
N GLN A 23 9.71 9.91 -10.96
CA GLN A 23 10.42 8.64 -10.93
C GLN A 23 10.90 8.33 -9.50
N ILE A 24 10.97 7.04 -9.17
CA ILE A 24 11.52 6.53 -7.92
C ILE A 24 12.33 5.26 -8.20
N VAL A 25 13.47 5.09 -7.52
CA VAL A 25 14.29 3.87 -7.57
C VAL A 25 14.12 3.12 -6.27
N VAL A 26 13.77 1.83 -6.35
CA VAL A 26 13.50 0.98 -5.19
C VAL A 26 14.17 -0.37 -5.42
N HIS A 27 14.74 -0.95 -4.36
CA HIS A 27 15.29 -2.30 -4.42
C HIS A 27 14.19 -3.32 -4.77
N GLU A 28 14.45 -4.22 -5.73
CA GLU A 28 13.47 -5.12 -6.34
C GLU A 28 12.62 -5.94 -5.34
N ARG A 29 13.22 -6.34 -4.21
CA ARG A 29 12.54 -7.01 -3.08
C ARG A 29 11.28 -6.29 -2.60
N TYR A 30 11.20 -4.97 -2.78
CA TYR A 30 10.09 -4.13 -2.33
C TYR A 30 9.21 -3.64 -3.49
N VAL A 31 9.44 -4.11 -4.71
CA VAL A 31 8.64 -3.78 -5.90
C VAL A 31 7.59 -4.88 -6.11
N LEU A 32 6.33 -4.47 -6.27
CA LEU A 32 5.22 -5.39 -6.55
C LEU A 32 4.88 -5.41 -8.03
N ARG A 33 4.63 -6.61 -8.58
CA ARG A 33 4.18 -6.75 -9.96
C ARG A 33 2.67 -6.55 -10.06
N ILE A 34 2.26 -5.50 -10.76
CA ILE A 34 0.85 -5.23 -11.06
C ILE A 34 0.41 -6.09 -12.27
N ARG A 35 -0.74 -6.77 -12.13
CA ARG A 35 -1.33 -7.62 -13.18
C ARG A 35 -2.67 -7.11 -13.70
N HIS A 36 -3.16 -5.99 -13.18
CA HIS A 36 -4.40 -5.36 -13.63
C HIS A 36 -4.24 -4.78 -15.05
N PRO A 37 -5.35 -4.60 -15.79
CA PRO A 37 -5.33 -3.86 -17.04
C PRO A 37 -4.71 -2.46 -16.87
N GLN A 38 -4.01 -1.98 -17.89
CA GLN A 38 -3.26 -0.72 -17.82
C GLN A 38 -4.19 0.48 -17.54
N GLU A 39 -5.40 0.45 -18.08
CA GLU A 39 -6.44 1.46 -17.88
C GLU A 39 -6.89 1.59 -16.41
N GLN A 40 -6.60 0.60 -15.56
CA GLN A 40 -6.97 0.60 -14.14
C GLN A 40 -5.85 1.05 -13.20
N LEU A 41 -4.65 1.39 -13.72
CA LEU A 41 -3.48 1.66 -12.86
C LEU A 41 -3.72 2.77 -11.82
N ALA A 42 -4.50 3.81 -12.16
CA ALA A 42 -4.86 4.86 -11.20
C ALA A 42 -5.65 4.31 -10.00
N ALA A 43 -6.57 3.37 -10.23
CA ALA A 43 -7.36 2.74 -9.17
C ALA A 43 -6.55 1.71 -8.36
N VAL A 44 -5.45 1.19 -8.93
CA VAL A 44 -4.55 0.25 -8.24
C VAL A 44 -3.65 0.95 -7.23
N ALA A 45 -3.27 2.21 -7.47
CA ALA A 45 -2.29 2.91 -6.62
C ALA A 45 -2.63 2.89 -5.10
N PRO A 46 -3.88 3.13 -4.66
CA PRO A 46 -4.22 3.06 -3.24
C PRO A 46 -4.11 1.66 -2.61
N LEU A 47 -4.15 0.59 -3.41
CA LEU A 47 -4.02 -0.79 -2.89
C LEU A 47 -2.67 -1.01 -2.20
N LEU A 48 -1.63 -0.27 -2.62
CA LEU A 48 -0.27 -0.34 -2.08
C LEU A 48 -0.16 0.16 -0.63
N CYS A 49 -1.18 0.84 -0.10
CA CYS A 49 -1.23 1.29 1.28
C CYS A 49 -2.57 0.92 1.95
N ALA A 50 -3.66 1.53 1.51
CA ALA A 50 -5.00 1.33 2.09
C ALA A 50 -5.51 -0.11 1.88
N GLY A 51 -5.25 -0.69 0.71
CA GLY A 51 -5.65 -2.07 0.41
C GLY A 51 -4.92 -3.09 1.26
N ILE A 52 -3.59 -3.03 1.37
CA ILE A 52 -2.85 -4.02 2.17
C ILE A 52 -3.10 -3.86 3.68
N THR A 53 -3.28 -2.63 4.16
CA THR A 53 -3.56 -2.37 5.59
C THR A 53 -4.92 -2.89 6.04
N THR A 54 -5.89 -3.04 5.14
CA THR A 54 -7.18 -3.68 5.40
C THR A 54 -7.17 -5.18 5.09
N TYR A 55 -6.58 -5.59 3.98
CA TYR A 55 -6.49 -6.99 3.59
C TYR A 55 -5.70 -7.84 4.58
N SER A 56 -4.56 -7.35 5.07
CA SER A 56 -3.69 -8.09 5.99
C SER A 56 -4.41 -8.54 7.27
N PRO A 57 -5.07 -7.67 8.06
CA PRO A 57 -5.81 -8.11 9.25
C PRO A 57 -7.02 -8.98 8.89
N LEU A 58 -7.77 -8.67 7.83
CA LEU A 58 -8.89 -9.52 7.39
C LEU A 58 -8.41 -10.94 7.09
N ARG A 59 -7.29 -11.09 6.40
CA ARG A 59 -6.72 -12.40 6.07
C ARG A 59 -6.15 -13.09 7.31
N HIS A 60 -5.42 -12.36 8.15
CA HIS A 60 -4.83 -12.89 9.38
C HIS A 60 -5.90 -13.45 10.33
N TRP A 61 -7.03 -12.76 10.46
CA TRP A 61 -8.16 -13.17 11.30
C TRP A 61 -9.19 -14.04 10.59
N GLN A 62 -8.91 -14.46 9.36
CA GLN A 62 -9.79 -15.33 8.56
C GLN A 62 -11.21 -14.77 8.44
N ALA A 63 -11.33 -13.44 8.28
CA ALA A 63 -12.58 -12.80 7.90
C ALA A 63 -13.11 -13.44 6.60
N GLY A 64 -14.40 -13.76 6.58
CA GLY A 64 -15.01 -14.51 5.49
C GLY A 64 -16.41 -15.02 5.85
N PRO A 65 -17.00 -15.88 4.99
CA PRO A 65 -18.35 -16.40 5.18
C PRO A 65 -18.56 -16.98 6.59
N GLY A 66 -19.68 -16.61 7.23
CA GLY A 66 -20.01 -17.04 8.59
C GLY A 66 -19.34 -16.23 9.71
N LYS A 67 -18.56 -15.18 9.39
CA LYS A 67 -18.01 -14.23 10.36
C LYS A 67 -18.70 -12.88 10.22
N LYS A 68 -19.06 -12.26 11.36
CA LYS A 68 -19.50 -10.87 11.41
C LYS A 68 -18.30 -9.98 11.71
N VAL A 69 -17.96 -9.11 10.77
CA VAL A 69 -16.81 -8.20 10.88
C VAL A 69 -17.34 -6.76 10.97
N GLY A 70 -16.76 -5.95 11.84
CA GLY A 70 -17.07 -4.53 11.95
C GLY A 70 -15.99 -3.69 11.28
N VAL A 71 -16.39 -2.79 10.39
CA VAL A 71 -15.51 -1.76 9.80
C VAL A 71 -15.87 -0.44 10.46
N VAL A 72 -14.89 0.23 11.06
CA VAL A 72 -15.10 1.51 11.76
C VAL A 72 -14.33 2.61 11.04
N GLY A 73 -15.06 3.57 10.49
CA GLY A 73 -14.55 4.70 9.71
C GLY A 73 -14.61 4.44 8.20
N ILE A 74 -15.42 5.22 7.47
CA ILE A 74 -15.67 5.08 6.02
C ILE A 74 -14.79 6.06 5.21
N GLY A 75 -13.49 6.08 5.55
CA GLY A 75 -12.48 6.85 4.84
C GLY A 75 -11.69 6.00 3.84
N GLY A 76 -10.54 6.49 3.40
CA GLY A 76 -9.71 5.82 2.39
C GLY A 76 -9.37 4.35 2.68
N SER A 77 -9.21 3.92 3.93
CA SER A 77 -9.01 2.49 4.26
C SER A 77 -10.31 1.71 4.44
N GLY A 78 -11.36 2.33 4.98
CA GLY A 78 -12.63 1.67 5.29
C GLY A 78 -13.29 1.06 4.05
N THR A 79 -13.25 1.77 2.93
CA THR A 79 -13.80 1.31 1.65
C THR A 79 -13.14 0.05 1.08
N TYR A 80 -11.95 -0.34 1.57
CA TYR A 80 -11.28 -1.58 1.18
C TYR A 80 -11.56 -2.74 2.13
N GLY A 81 -12.16 -2.47 3.29
CA GLY A 81 -12.46 -3.45 4.33
C GLY A 81 -13.94 -3.88 4.42
N ASP A 82 -14.85 -3.12 3.80
CA ASP A 82 -16.26 -3.47 3.59
C ASP A 82 -16.42 -4.60 2.56
#